data_AF-A0AAN4YS96-F1
#
_entry.id   AF-A0AAN4YS96-F1
#
_cell.length_a   1.000
_cell.length_b   1.000
_cell.length_c   1.000
_cell.angle_alpha   90.00
_cell.angle_beta   90.00
_cell.angle_gamma   90.00
#
_symmetry.space_group_name_H-M   'P 1'
#
loop_
_entity.id
_entity.type
_entity.pdbx_description
1 polymer ?
#
loop_
_entity_poly.entity_id
_entity_poly.type
_entity_poly.pdbx_seq_one_letter_code
_entity_poly.pdbx_strand_id
1 'polypeptide(L)'
;MHSIFRYEIRIDRHNPTPILRFLAAETNLDFLGVYLTDLTFIEDGIPSLTPSELINFNKRAKTAEVIRDIQQYQNVPYLLQPVPELQDYILSNLQAAGDVHDMYDRSLEVEPREREDEKIARYATTAGRDMSTLAIATLAMSMR
;
A
#
# COMPACT_ATOMS: atom_id res chain seq x y z
N MET A 1 -30.77 -2.90 -28.83
CA MET A 1 -30.12 -1.66 -29.31
C MET A 1 -29.93 -0.77 -28.11
N HIS A 2 -28.67 -0.53 -27.74
CA HIS A 2 -28.23 0.13 -26.51
C HIS A 2 -28.87 1.53 -26.34
N SER A 3 -29.35 1.83 -25.14
CA SER A 3 -29.37 3.22 -24.64
C SER A 3 -28.95 3.21 -23.18
N ILE A 4 -27.71 3.65 -22.99
CA ILE A 4 -26.99 3.76 -21.73
C ILE A 4 -27.61 4.92 -20.94
N PHE A 5 -28.17 4.63 -19.76
CA PHE A 5 -28.65 5.65 -18.84
C PHE A 5 -27.47 6.46 -18.32
N ARG A 6 -27.49 7.75 -18.65
CA ARG A 6 -26.59 8.78 -18.15
C ARG A 6 -26.76 8.90 -16.62
N TYR A 7 -25.70 8.63 -15.87
CA TYR A 7 -25.62 9.03 -14.47
C TYR A 7 -25.37 10.55 -14.41
N GLU A 8 -26.42 11.34 -14.23
CA GLU A 8 -26.28 12.76 -13.86
C GLU A 8 -26.12 12.89 -12.35
N ILE A 9 -24.94 13.33 -11.92
CA ILE A 9 -24.65 13.76 -10.55
C ILE A 9 -25.34 15.11 -10.33
N ARG A 10 -26.56 15.08 -9.78
CA ARG A 10 -27.31 16.29 -9.42
C ARG A 10 -26.87 16.74 -8.02
N ILE A 11 -25.92 17.69 -7.97
CA ILE A 11 -25.50 18.35 -6.72
C ILE A 11 -26.63 19.29 -6.29
N ASP A 12 -27.43 18.86 -5.32
CA ASP A 12 -28.42 19.73 -4.68
C ASP A 12 -27.70 20.71 -3.75
N ARG A 13 -27.77 22.01 -4.06
CA ARG A 13 -27.05 23.09 -3.34
C ARG A 13 -27.77 23.56 -2.07
N HIS A 14 -28.84 22.90 -1.64
CA HIS A 14 -29.67 23.37 -0.51
C HIS A 14 -29.69 22.46 0.72
N ASN A 15 -28.86 21.42 0.76
CA ASN A 15 -28.66 20.62 1.98
C ASN A 15 -27.20 20.11 2.07
N PRO A 16 -26.30 20.76 2.83
CA PRO A 16 -24.89 20.37 2.86
C PRO A 16 -24.59 19.06 3.60
N THR A 17 -25.58 18.29 4.04
CA THR A 17 -25.39 16.96 4.66
C THR A 17 -26.49 16.00 4.18
N PRO A 18 -26.16 15.04 3.28
CA PRO A 18 -25.46 13.82 3.70
C PRO A 18 -24.45 13.26 2.68
N ILE A 19 -23.95 14.05 1.72
CA ILE A 19 -22.99 13.54 0.71
C ILE A 19 -21.66 13.13 1.39
N LEU A 20 -21.24 13.86 2.43
CA LEU A 20 -20.07 13.50 3.25
C LEU A 20 -20.27 12.21 4.05
N ARG A 21 -21.51 11.81 4.39
CA ARG A 21 -21.79 10.52 5.05
C ARG A 21 -21.65 9.35 4.08
N PHE A 22 -21.94 9.56 2.80
CA PHE A 22 -21.73 8.56 1.76
C PHE A 22 -20.27 8.41 1.34
N LEU A 23 -19.48 9.50 1.40
CA LEU A 23 -18.03 9.45 1.17
C LEU A 23 -17.24 8.94 2.39
N ALA A 24 -17.78 9.07 3.61
CA ALA A 24 -17.17 8.58 4.85
C ALA A 24 -17.41 7.08 5.11
N ALA A 25 -17.97 6.34 4.15
CA ALA A 25 -17.74 4.90 4.09
C ALA A 25 -16.40 4.66 3.39
N GLU A 26 -15.33 5.21 3.96
CA GLU A 26 -13.99 4.66 3.75
C GLU A 26 -14.07 3.26 4.37
N THR A 27 -14.45 2.30 3.53
CA THR A 27 -14.32 0.87 3.81
C THR A 27 -12.83 0.63 3.90
N ASN A 28 -12.32 0.90 5.08
CA ASN A 28 -10.94 0.80 5.43
C ASN A 28 -10.58 -0.68 5.36
N LEU A 29 -9.82 -1.05 4.33
CA LEU A 29 -8.85 -2.12 4.45
C LEU A 29 -7.73 -1.62 5.38
N ASP A 30 -8.08 -1.24 6.62
CA ASP A 30 -7.13 -0.73 7.60
C ASP A 30 -6.11 -1.83 7.83
N PHE A 31 -4.84 -1.44 7.71
CA PHE A 31 -3.66 -2.31 7.74
C PHE A 31 -3.81 -3.39 8.82
N LEU A 32 -4.26 -4.58 8.44
CA LEU A 32 -4.46 -5.71 9.35
C LEU A 32 -3.19 -6.00 10.16
N GLY A 33 -2.02 -5.73 9.57
CA GLY A 33 -0.73 -5.83 10.23
C GLY A 33 -0.59 -5.01 11.52
N VAL A 34 -1.25 -3.85 11.64
CA VAL A 34 -1.23 -3.03 12.88
C VAL A 34 -1.98 -3.75 13.99
N TYR A 35 -3.21 -4.18 13.70
CA TYR A 35 -4.02 -4.94 14.66
C TYR A 35 -3.36 -6.26 15.05
N LEU A 36 -2.74 -6.97 14.10
CA LEU A 36 -1.98 -8.19 14.38
C LEU A 36 -0.79 -7.90 15.29
N THR A 37 -0.07 -6.80 15.05
CA THR A 37 1.05 -6.38 15.89
C THR A 37 0.59 -6.09 17.32
N ASP A 38 -0.52 -5.37 17.50
CA ASP A 38 -1.09 -5.10 18.81
C ASP A 38 -1.54 -6.38 19.52
N LEU A 39 -2.17 -7.31 18.80
CA LEU A 39 -2.54 -8.63 19.33
C LEU A 39 -1.30 -9.42 19.76
N THR A 40 -0.23 -9.42 18.97
CA THR A 40 1.03 -10.09 19.35
C THR A 40 1.67 -9.45 20.58
N PHE A 41 1.68 -8.11 20.66
CA PHE A 41 2.24 -7.41 21.82
C PHE A 41 1.44 -7.66 23.11
N ILE A 42 0.12 -7.76 23.02
CA ILE A 42 -0.73 -8.12 24.17
C ILE A 42 -0.47 -9.57 24.58
N GLU A 43 -0.36 -10.48 23.61
CA GLU A 43 -0.19 -11.92 23.89
C GLU A 43 1.15 -12.19 24.58
N ASP A 44 2.22 -11.61 24.06
CA ASP A 44 3.58 -11.82 24.56
C ASP A 44 3.92 -10.95 25.78
N GLY A 45 3.34 -9.75 25.87
CA GLY A 45 3.66 -8.77 26.92
C GLY A 45 2.87 -8.94 28.21
N ILE A 46 1.72 -9.62 28.20
CA ILE A 46 0.84 -9.76 29.36
C ILE A 46 0.64 -11.25 29.70
N PRO A 47 0.98 -11.70 30.93
CA PRO A 47 0.74 -13.08 31.35
C PRO A 47 -0.75 -13.43 31.36
N SER A 48 -1.08 -14.64 30.92
CA SER A 48 -2.46 -15.16 30.89
C SER A 48 -3.06 -15.42 32.27
N LEU A 49 -2.20 -15.65 33.27
CA LEU A 49 -2.58 -15.85 34.66
C LEU A 49 -1.95 -14.76 35.54
N THR A 50 -2.63 -14.43 36.62
CA THR A 50 -2.07 -13.60 37.70
C THR A 50 -1.08 -14.42 38.52
N PRO A 51 -0.26 -13.79 39.38
CA PRO A 51 0.64 -14.51 40.29
C PRO A 51 -0.07 -15.46 41.26
N SER A 52 -1.39 -15.34 41.41
CA SER A 52 -2.23 -16.23 42.22
C SER A 52 -2.92 -17.33 41.39
N GLU A 53 -2.43 -17.60 40.18
CA GLU A 53 -2.96 -18.62 39.25
C GLU A 53 -4.43 -18.38 38.82
N LEU A 54 -4.89 -17.11 38.88
CA LEU A 54 -6.23 -16.73 38.40
C LEU A 54 -6.16 -16.17 36.98
N ILE A 55 -7.24 -16.25 36.22
CA ILE A 55 -7.31 -15.67 34.86
C ILE A 55 -7.03 -14.17 34.91
N ASN A 56 -6.09 -13.71 34.10
CA ASN A 56 -5.80 -12.30 33.96
C ASN A 56 -6.82 -11.61 33.03
N PHE A 57 -7.89 -11.07 33.62
CA PHE A 57 -8.93 -10.35 32.88
C PHE A 57 -8.44 -9.09 32.16
N ASN A 58 -7.35 -8.47 32.62
CA ASN A 58 -6.78 -7.31 31.95
C ASN A 58 -6.29 -7.68 30.53
N LYS A 59 -5.59 -8.82 30.41
CA LYS A 59 -5.19 -9.37 29.10
C LYS A 59 -6.40 -9.57 28.20
N ARG A 60 -7.45 -10.23 28.72
CA ARG A 60 -8.67 -10.54 27.96
C ARG A 60 -9.42 -9.28 27.54
N ALA A 61 -9.50 -8.27 28.40
CA ALA A 61 -10.12 -6.99 28.09
C ALA A 61 -9.41 -6.26 26.94
N LYS A 62 -8.06 -6.19 26.99
CA LYS A 62 -7.25 -5.55 25.94
C LYS A 62 -7.37 -6.27 24.60
N THR A 63 -7.27 -7.60 24.60
CA THR A 63 -7.51 -8.40 23.37
C THR A 63 -8.91 -8.15 22.80
N ALA A 64 -9.93 -8.10 23.67
CA ALA A 64 -11.30 -7.88 23.24
C ALA A 64 -11.56 -6.47 22.70
N GLU A 65 -10.83 -5.45 23.17
CA GLU A 65 -10.87 -4.09 22.65
C GLU A 65 -10.39 -4.07 21.19
N VAL A 66 -9.21 -4.64 20.91
CA VAL A 66 -8.66 -4.73 19.56
C VAL A 66 -9.59 -5.49 18.62
N ILE A 67 -10.15 -6.62 19.05
CA ILE A 67 -11.10 -7.40 18.23
C ILE A 67 -12.37 -6.60 17.93
N ARG A 68 -12.88 -5.84 18.91
CA ARG A 68 -14.09 -5.04 18.73
C ARG A 68 -13.90 -3.97 17.67
N ASP A 69 -12.73 -3.33 17.66
CA ASP A 69 -12.39 -2.33 16.66
C ASP A 69 -12.34 -2.95 15.27
N ILE A 70 -11.68 -4.12 15.12
CA ILE A 70 -11.67 -4.86 13.84
C ILE A 70 -13.11 -5.16 13.37
N GLN A 71 -13.97 -5.65 14.26
CA GLN A 71 -15.35 -5.99 13.92
C GLN A 71 -16.16 -4.77 13.48
N GLN A 72 -15.92 -3.61 14.09
CA GLN A 72 -16.60 -2.37 13.70
C GLN A 72 -16.37 -2.05 12.22
N TYR A 73 -15.14 -2.21 11.72
CA TYR A 73 -14.81 -1.96 10.31
C TYR A 73 -15.28 -3.07 9.37
N GLN A 74 -15.34 -4.32 9.83
CA GLN A 74 -15.84 -5.45 9.02
C GLN A 74 -17.36 -5.39 8.76
N ASN A 75 -18.12 -4.69 9.61
CA ASN A 75 -19.57 -4.64 9.51
C ASN A 75 -20.10 -3.70 8.40
N VAL A 76 -19.22 -3.00 7.68
CA VAL A 76 -19.60 -2.09 6.60
C VAL A 76 -19.36 -2.77 5.23
N PRO A 77 -20.41 -3.20 4.52
CA PRO A 77 -20.24 -3.80 3.20
C PRO A 77 -19.85 -2.74 2.16
N TYR A 78 -19.05 -3.14 1.19
CA TYR A 78 -18.74 -2.32 0.02
C TYR A 78 -19.97 -2.12 -0.85
N LEU A 79 -20.18 -0.89 -1.33
CA LEU A 79 -21.26 -0.54 -2.27
C LEU A 79 -20.85 -0.85 -3.72
N LEU A 80 -20.35 -2.06 -3.97
CA LEU A 80 -19.89 -2.53 -5.28
C LEU A 80 -20.79 -3.65 -5.79
N GLN A 81 -21.00 -3.68 -7.11
CA GLN A 81 -21.69 -4.79 -7.75
C GLN A 81 -20.69 -5.95 -7.95
N PRO A 82 -20.98 -7.17 -7.46
CA PRO A 82 -20.10 -8.31 -7.65
C PRO A 82 -20.12 -8.74 -9.12
N VAL A 83 -18.94 -9.00 -9.68
CA VAL A 83 -18.74 -9.54 -11.02
C VAL A 83 -18.01 -10.88 -10.87
N PRO A 84 -18.71 -12.02 -10.94
CA PRO A 84 -18.14 -13.34 -10.66
C PRO A 84 -16.90 -13.66 -11.50
N GLU A 85 -16.91 -13.30 -12.79
CA GLU A 85 -15.81 -13.61 -13.71
C GLU A 85 -14.51 -12.90 -13.30
N LEU A 86 -14.63 -11.66 -12.81
CA LEU A 86 -13.47 -10.91 -12.31
C LEU A 86 -13.00 -11.44 -10.96
N GLN A 87 -13.93 -11.86 -10.09
CA GLN A 87 -13.59 -12.46 -8.80
C GLN A 87 -12.83 -13.77 -9.00
N ASP A 88 -13.33 -14.65 -9.87
CA ASP A 88 -12.70 -15.93 -10.20
C ASP A 88 -11.31 -15.71 -10.81
N TYR A 89 -11.19 -14.76 -11.75
CA TYR A 89 -9.91 -14.41 -12.35
C TYR A 89 -8.90 -13.90 -11.32
N ILE A 90 -9.30 -13.01 -10.41
CA ILE A 90 -8.40 -12.49 -9.36
C ILE A 90 -7.98 -13.63 -8.42
N LEU A 91 -8.93 -14.45 -7.96
CA LEU A 91 -8.66 -15.55 -7.05
C LEU A 91 -7.74 -16.60 -7.67
N SER A 92 -7.97 -16.97 -8.93
CA SER A 92 -7.13 -17.95 -9.63
C SER A 92 -5.70 -17.44 -9.81
N ASN A 93 -5.53 -16.16 -10.16
CA ASN A 93 -4.19 -15.57 -10.36
C ASN A 93 -3.47 -15.29 -9.05
N LEU A 94 -4.20 -15.00 -7.96
CA LEU A 94 -3.60 -14.86 -6.64
C LEU A 94 -3.07 -16.20 -6.12
N GLN A 95 -3.80 -17.30 -6.35
CA GLN A 95 -3.36 -18.65 -5.99
C GLN A 95 -2.22 -19.14 -6.89
N ALA A 96 -2.23 -18.75 -8.17
CA ALA A 96 -1.17 -19.05 -9.12
C ALA A 96 0.03 -18.10 -9.03
N ALA A 97 0.06 -17.19 -8.05
CA ALA A 97 1.20 -16.30 -7.85
C ALA A 97 2.47 -17.15 -7.67
N GLY A 98 3.45 -16.91 -8.53
CA GLY A 98 4.71 -17.65 -8.56
C GLY A 98 5.54 -17.43 -7.30
N ASP A 99 6.56 -18.29 -7.12
CA ASP A 99 7.48 -18.16 -6.00
C ASP A 99 8.19 -16.79 -6.03
N VAL A 100 8.45 -16.24 -4.84
CA VAL A 100 9.10 -14.94 -4.70
C VAL A 100 10.49 -14.95 -5.32
N HIS A 101 11.17 -16.11 -5.29
CA HIS A 101 12.48 -16.28 -5.91
C HIS A 101 12.41 -16.17 -7.44
N ASP A 102 11.46 -16.87 -8.06
CA ASP A 102 11.23 -16.81 -9.51
C ASP A 102 10.85 -15.39 -9.97
N MET A 103 10.05 -14.68 -9.17
CA MET A 103 9.69 -13.28 -9.45
C MET A 103 10.90 -12.34 -9.36
N TYR A 104 11.79 -12.58 -8.40
CA TYR A 104 13.02 -11.81 -8.26
C TYR A 104 13.98 -12.07 -9.43
N ASP A 105 14.15 -13.32 -9.84
CA ASP A 105 15.01 -13.67 -10.99
C ASP A 105 14.46 -13.06 -12.29
N ARG A 106 13.14 -13.15 -12.51
CA ARG A 106 12.48 -12.46 -13.64
C ARG A 106 12.68 -10.94 -13.58
N SER A 107 12.65 -10.34 -12.39
CA SER A 107 12.94 -8.91 -12.23
C SER A 107 14.37 -8.57 -12.66
N LEU A 108 15.34 -9.43 -12.34
CA LEU A 108 16.74 -9.23 -12.72
C LEU A 108 16.99 -9.43 -14.22
N GLU A 109 16.22 -10.30 -14.88
CA GLU A 109 16.27 -10.47 -16.33
C GLU A 109 15.76 -9.23 -17.07
N VAL A 110 14.66 -8.63 -16.57
CA VAL A 110 14.07 -7.42 -17.15
C VAL A 110 14.92 -6.19 -16.85
N GLU A 111 15.42 -6.08 -15.62
CA GLU A 111 16.26 -4.97 -15.17
C GLU A 111 17.58 -5.49 -14.57
N PRO A 112 18.60 -5.76 -15.42
CA PRO A 112 19.90 -6.22 -14.96
C PRO A 112 20.55 -5.21 -14.02
N ARG A 113 21.16 -5.70 -12.94
CA ARG A 113 21.91 -4.85 -12.00
C ARG A 113 23.07 -4.15 -12.72
N GLU A 114 23.14 -2.83 -12.58
CA GLU A 114 24.29 -2.05 -13.02
C GLU A 114 25.56 -2.59 -12.34
N ARG A 115 26.60 -2.88 -13.12
CA ARG A 115 27.91 -3.20 -12.55
C ARG A 115 28.45 -1.94 -11.88
N GLU A 116 29.12 -2.07 -10.73
CA GLU A 116 29.74 -0.91 -10.05
C GLU A 116 30.70 -0.16 -11.01
N ASP A 117 31.35 -0.88 -11.91
CA ASP A 117 32.21 -0.34 -12.97
C ASP A 117 31.45 0.56 -13.96
N GLU A 118 30.19 0.24 -14.26
CA GLU A 118 29.32 1.03 -15.14
C GLU A 118 28.78 2.29 -14.43
N LYS A 119 28.59 2.23 -13.11
CA LYS A 119 28.30 3.44 -12.30
C LYS A 119 29.49 4.39 -12.32
N ILE A 120 30.70 3.89 -12.08
CA ILE A 120 31.93 4.70 -12.14
C ILE A 120 32.13 5.26 -13.54
N ALA A 121 31.91 4.46 -14.59
CA ALA A 121 32.00 4.94 -15.97
C ALA A 121 30.93 5.99 -16.31
N ARG A 122 29.69 5.85 -15.81
CA ARG A 122 28.67 6.89 -15.93
C ARG A 122 29.08 8.16 -15.19
N TYR A 123 29.41 8.10 -13.90
CA TYR A 123 29.86 9.27 -13.14
C TYR A 123 31.13 9.92 -13.71
N ALA A 124 32.08 9.13 -14.22
CA ALA A 124 33.29 9.64 -14.88
C ALA A 124 32.97 10.27 -16.25
N THR A 125 32.01 9.73 -17.01
CA THR A 125 31.59 10.32 -18.29
C THR A 125 30.66 11.52 -18.13
N THR A 126 29.83 11.61 -17.09
CA THR A 126 29.10 12.84 -16.75
C THR A 126 30.05 13.91 -16.23
N ALA A 127 30.93 13.60 -15.26
CA ALA A 127 31.92 14.55 -14.76
C ALA A 127 32.90 15.03 -15.84
N GLY A 128 33.31 14.14 -16.76
CA GLY A 128 34.16 14.48 -17.90
C GLY A 128 33.44 15.34 -18.96
N ARG A 129 32.15 15.10 -19.20
CA ARG A 129 31.34 15.95 -20.10
C ARG A 129 31.14 17.34 -19.51
N ASP A 130 30.79 17.43 -18.23
CA ASP A 130 30.53 18.69 -17.53
C ASP A 130 31.79 19.58 -17.50
N MET A 131 32.97 18.98 -17.25
CA MET A 131 34.23 19.74 -17.30
C MET A 131 34.63 20.15 -18.72
N SER A 132 34.35 19.33 -19.72
CA SER A 132 34.63 19.69 -21.12
C SER A 132 33.73 20.85 -21.57
N THR A 133 32.46 20.85 -21.18
CA THR A 133 31.53 21.96 -21.45
C THR A 133 31.91 23.24 -20.70
N LEU A 134 32.35 23.15 -19.44
CA LEU A 134 32.82 24.32 -18.67
C LEU A 134 34.10 24.90 -19.25
N ALA A 135 35.03 24.07 -19.70
CA ALA A 135 36.27 24.53 -20.35
C ALA A 135 35.99 25.23 -21.69
N ILE A 136 35.10 24.66 -22.52
CA ILE A 136 34.69 25.29 -23.79
C ILE A 136 33.95 26.61 -23.54
N ALA A 137 33.04 26.65 -22.56
CA ALA A 137 32.32 27.88 -22.20
C ALA A 137 33.27 28.97 -21.66
N THR A 138 34.26 28.60 -20.86
CA THR A 138 35.26 29.53 -20.31
C THR A 138 36.18 30.06 -21.41
N LEU A 139 36.63 29.21 -22.32
CA LEU A 139 37.46 29.63 -23.46
C LEU A 139 36.68 30.56 -24.40
N ALA A 140 35.41 30.26 -24.67
CA ALA A 140 34.53 31.10 -25.48
C ALA A 140 34.25 32.47 -24.83
N MET A 141 34.16 32.53 -23.51
CA MET A 141 34.00 33.78 -22.75
C MET A 141 35.29 34.63 -22.70
N SER A 142 36.46 34.01 -22.87
CA SER A 142 37.76 34.70 -22.90
C SER A 142 38.12 35.31 -24.26
N MET A 143 37.36 35.02 -25.32
CA MET A 143 37.61 35.50 -26.69
C MET A 143 36.73 36.70 -27.10
N ARG A 144 36.19 37.43 -26.12
CA ARG A 144 35.45 38.69 -26.34
C ARG A 144 36.17 39.88 -25.72
#